data_AF-A0A949YBP0-F1
#
_entry.id   AF-A0A949YBP0-F1
#
_cell.length_a   1.000
_cell.length_b   1.000
_cell.length_c   1.000
_cell.angle_alpha   90.00
_cell.angle_beta   90.00
_cell.angle_gamma   90.00
#
_symmetry.space_group_name_H-M   'P 1'
#
loop_
_entity.id
_entity.type
_entity.pdbx_description
1 polymer ?
#
loop_
_entity_poly.entity_id
_entity_poly.type
_entity_poly.pdbx_seq_one_letter_code
_entity_poly.pdbx_strand_id
1 'polypeptide(L)'
;MSYRDLIYSAMMESDGTAAYALAYTVGASLRARAAGSLGELGAIEAFVTQMNALARQLGMERTLFVNPDGLEPEKGPQPYSTAADVVKLVAYAMNDAGFRFYVSQKERKVAFTRGGQNLGYLLRNTNELLGTNGIDGVKTGTTARAGQCIALSSQRDPEIRKEGETTYVTPRRVDIVILGAADRFSVGQQLLGRAWSLYDQWAAAGRPAQTSKH
;
A
#
# COMPACT_ATOMS: atom_id res chain seq x y z
N MET A 1 22.34 -5.13 -5.16
CA MET A 1 21.22 -4.88 -4.24
C MET A 1 20.22 -6.00 -4.45
N SER A 2 19.64 -6.55 -3.38
CA SER A 2 18.71 -7.69 -3.51
C SER A 2 17.30 -7.24 -3.89
N TYR A 3 16.46 -8.15 -4.40
CA TYR A 3 15.05 -7.87 -4.67
C TYR A 3 14.31 -7.39 -3.40
N ARG A 4 14.67 -7.95 -2.25
CA ARG A 4 14.13 -7.55 -0.93
C ARG A 4 14.49 -6.11 -0.56
N ASP A 5 15.71 -5.69 -0.85
CA ASP A 5 16.17 -4.32 -0.56
C ASP A 5 15.44 -3.29 -1.44
N LEU A 6 15.11 -3.67 -2.69
CA LEU A 6 14.30 -2.81 -3.56
C LEU A 6 12.88 -2.63 -3.00
N ILE A 7 12.26 -3.68 -2.45
CA ILE A 7 10.94 -3.57 -1.80
C ILE A 7 11.03 -2.62 -0.60
N TYR A 8 12.04 -2.77 0.26
CA TYR A 8 12.22 -1.84 1.39
C TYR A 8 12.41 -0.40 0.91
N SER A 9 13.24 -0.18 -0.11
CA SER A 9 13.54 1.18 -0.61
C SER A 9 12.28 1.84 -1.20
N ALA A 10 11.53 1.11 -2.03
CA ALA A 10 10.28 1.60 -2.60
C ALA A 10 9.21 1.88 -1.53
N MET A 11 9.05 0.98 -0.55
CA MET A 11 7.99 1.10 0.45
C MET A 11 8.33 2.04 1.61
N MET A 12 9.58 2.13 2.04
CA MET A 12 9.96 2.95 3.19
C MET A 12 10.29 4.38 2.77
N GLU A 13 11.13 4.56 1.74
CA GLU A 13 11.63 5.88 1.32
C GLU A 13 10.97 6.42 0.06
N SER A 14 10.00 5.70 -0.52
CA SER A 14 9.35 6.11 -1.75
C SER A 14 10.30 6.18 -2.96
N ASP A 15 11.34 5.33 -2.98
CA ASP A 15 12.31 5.33 -4.07
C ASP A 15 11.67 4.88 -5.40
N GLY A 16 11.48 5.83 -6.31
CA GLY A 16 10.96 5.58 -7.65
C GLY A 16 11.89 4.71 -8.49
N THR A 17 13.21 4.79 -8.31
CA THR A 17 14.16 3.93 -9.03
C THR A 17 13.98 2.47 -8.62
N ALA A 18 13.81 2.22 -7.31
CA ALA A 18 13.49 0.90 -6.80
C ALA A 18 12.14 0.40 -7.32
N ALA A 19 11.11 1.26 -7.37
CA ALA A 19 9.81 0.93 -7.95
C ALA A 19 9.92 0.51 -9.43
N TYR A 20 10.68 1.25 -10.24
CA TYR A 20 10.94 0.90 -11.64
C TYR A 20 11.74 -0.39 -11.80
N ALA A 21 12.75 -0.63 -10.96
CA ALA A 21 13.54 -1.86 -10.99
C ALA A 21 12.69 -3.10 -10.65
N LEU A 22 11.81 -2.99 -9.65
CA LEU A 22 10.83 -4.02 -9.31
C LEU A 22 9.85 -4.25 -10.47
N ALA A 23 9.27 -3.18 -11.00
CA ALA A 23 8.34 -3.24 -12.12
C ALA A 23 8.98 -3.88 -13.36
N TYR A 24 10.24 -3.55 -13.66
CA TYR A 24 10.97 -4.15 -14.77
C TYR A 24 11.15 -5.65 -14.58
N THR A 25 11.58 -6.06 -13.38
CA THR A 25 11.85 -7.47 -13.04
C THR A 25 10.56 -8.30 -13.10
N VAL A 26 9.49 -7.81 -12.46
CA VAL A 26 8.18 -8.48 -12.46
C VAL A 26 7.57 -8.48 -13.86
N GLY A 27 7.61 -7.35 -14.56
CA GLY A 27 7.12 -7.19 -15.92
C GLY A 27 7.82 -8.11 -16.92
N ALA A 28 9.14 -8.27 -16.83
CA ALA A 28 9.89 -9.23 -17.64
C ALA A 28 9.44 -10.68 -17.36
N SER A 29 9.22 -11.04 -16.09
CA SER A 29 8.70 -12.36 -15.72
C SER A 29 7.27 -12.59 -16.22
N LEU A 30 6.41 -11.56 -16.17
CA LEU A 30 5.04 -11.62 -16.67
C LEU A 30 5.02 -11.86 -18.18
N ARG A 31 5.83 -11.11 -18.94
CA ARG A 31 5.89 -11.27 -20.40
C ARG A 31 6.35 -12.68 -20.78
N ALA A 32 7.37 -13.20 -20.09
CA ALA A 32 7.95 -14.51 -20.41
C ALA A 32 6.97 -15.67 -20.21
N ARG A 33 5.95 -15.48 -19.36
CA ARG A 33 4.91 -16.48 -19.07
C ARG A 33 3.60 -16.22 -19.81
N ALA A 34 3.48 -15.09 -20.50
CA ALA A 34 2.24 -14.70 -21.15
C ALA A 34 2.21 -15.16 -22.61
N ALA A 35 1.06 -15.67 -23.04
CA ALA A 35 0.72 -15.78 -24.45
C ALA A 35 -0.03 -14.52 -24.89
N GLY A 36 0.11 -14.12 -26.16
CA GLY A 36 -0.61 -12.99 -26.74
C GLY A 36 -0.04 -11.61 -26.39
N SER A 37 -0.88 -10.58 -26.44
CA SER A 37 -0.45 -9.17 -26.49
C SER A 37 0.39 -8.70 -25.29
N LEU A 38 0.23 -9.30 -24.10
CA LEU A 38 1.06 -8.95 -22.93
C LEU A 38 2.54 -9.34 -23.13
N GLY A 39 2.82 -10.38 -23.92
CA GLY A 39 4.19 -10.83 -24.23
C GLY A 39 4.93 -9.88 -25.19
N GLU A 40 4.20 -9.09 -25.96
CA GLU A 40 4.73 -8.14 -26.96
C GLU A 40 5.05 -6.76 -26.38
N LEU A 41 4.55 -6.47 -25.16
CA LEU A 41 4.77 -5.20 -24.48
C LEU A 41 6.18 -5.06 -23.89
N GLY A 42 6.59 -3.81 -23.65
CA GLY A 42 7.72 -3.52 -22.78
C GLY A 42 7.50 -4.04 -21.35
N ALA A 43 8.57 -4.35 -20.60
CA ALA A 43 8.44 -4.88 -19.23
C ALA A 43 7.61 -3.95 -18.32
N ILE A 44 7.89 -2.65 -18.36
CA ILE A 44 7.16 -1.66 -17.55
C ILE A 44 5.69 -1.60 -17.98
N GLU A 45 5.40 -1.61 -19.28
CA GLU A 45 4.03 -1.60 -19.80
C GLU A 45 3.25 -2.85 -19.39
N ALA A 46 3.88 -4.04 -19.45
CA ALA A 46 3.29 -5.28 -18.97
C ALA A 46 2.97 -5.22 -17.48
N PHE A 47 3.86 -4.63 -16.67
CA PHE A 47 3.63 -4.42 -15.24
C PHE A 47 2.47 -3.45 -14.98
N VAL A 48 2.45 -2.28 -15.63
CA VAL A 48 1.36 -1.29 -15.51
C VAL A 48 0.02 -1.86 -15.99
N THR A 49 0.04 -2.72 -17.01
CA THR A 49 -1.16 -3.44 -17.46
C THR A 49 -1.72 -4.32 -16.34
N GLN A 50 -0.86 -5.02 -15.60
CA GLN A 50 -1.27 -5.82 -14.44
C GLN A 50 -1.68 -4.97 -13.24
N MET A 51 -1.07 -3.80 -13.03
CA MET A 51 -1.54 -2.85 -12.00
C MET A 51 -3.00 -2.46 -12.24
N ASN A 52 -3.34 -2.11 -13.48
CA ASN A 52 -4.71 -1.76 -13.84
C ASN A 52 -5.67 -2.97 -13.87
N ALA A 53 -5.18 -4.16 -14.19
CA ALA A 53 -5.96 -5.39 -14.09
C ALA A 53 -6.35 -5.69 -12.64
N LEU A 54 -5.41 -5.57 -11.70
CA LEU A 54 -5.68 -5.69 -10.27
C LEU A 54 -6.64 -4.61 -9.81
N ALA A 55 -6.47 -3.35 -10.24
CA ALA A 55 -7.38 -2.27 -9.88
C ALA A 55 -8.83 -2.61 -10.27
N ARG A 56 -9.05 -3.10 -11.50
CA ARG A 56 -10.37 -3.57 -11.95
C ARG A 56 -10.90 -4.73 -11.13
N GLN A 57 -10.05 -5.73 -10.82
CA GLN A 57 -10.44 -6.87 -9.99
C GLN A 57 -10.89 -6.46 -8.59
N LEU A 58 -10.29 -5.40 -8.03
CA LEU A 58 -10.65 -4.84 -6.73
C LEU A 58 -11.82 -3.85 -6.80
N GLY A 59 -12.43 -3.64 -7.98
CA GLY A 59 -13.51 -2.67 -8.17
C GLY A 59 -13.06 -1.22 -7.99
N MET A 60 -11.80 -0.90 -8.33
CA MET A 60 -11.24 0.44 -8.31
C MET A 60 -11.59 1.20 -9.60
N GLU A 61 -12.89 1.47 -9.79
CA GLU A 61 -13.46 1.98 -11.04
C GLU A 61 -12.99 3.40 -11.40
N ARG A 62 -12.49 4.16 -10.43
CA ARG A 62 -12.02 5.54 -10.59
C ARG A 62 -10.51 5.62 -10.39
N THR A 63 -9.79 4.63 -10.91
CA THR A 63 -8.33 4.54 -10.84
C THR A 63 -7.70 4.24 -12.19
N LEU A 64 -6.62 4.95 -12.50
CA LEU A 64 -5.73 4.65 -13.62
C LEU A 64 -4.27 4.77 -13.16
N PHE A 65 -3.53 3.67 -13.27
CA PHE A 65 -2.08 3.66 -13.13
C PHE A 65 -1.43 3.83 -14.49
N VAL A 66 -0.44 4.72 -14.59
CA VAL A 66 0.33 4.94 -15.84
C VAL A 66 1.81 4.58 -15.68
N ASN A 67 2.29 4.45 -14.45
CA ASN A 67 3.66 4.12 -14.08
C ASN A 67 3.68 3.47 -12.67
N PRO A 68 4.82 2.88 -12.26
CA PRO A 68 4.91 2.18 -10.98
C PRO A 68 5.21 3.09 -9.78
N ASP A 69 5.57 4.36 -9.98
CA ASP A 69 6.04 5.26 -8.92
C ASP A 69 5.05 6.39 -8.56
N GLY A 70 4.02 6.62 -9.40
CA GLY A 70 2.98 7.61 -9.17
C GLY A 70 3.38 9.04 -9.54
N LEU A 71 4.52 9.26 -10.20
CA LEU A 71 4.90 10.59 -10.71
C LEU A 71 4.02 10.99 -11.90
N GLU A 72 3.75 12.28 -12.07
CA GLU A 72 3.04 12.74 -13.26
C GLU A 72 3.97 12.74 -14.48
N PRO A 73 3.64 12.03 -15.57
CA PRO A 73 4.44 12.08 -16.78
C PRO A 73 4.27 13.43 -17.48
N GLU A 74 5.33 13.93 -18.13
CA GLU A 74 5.28 15.17 -18.91
C GLU A 74 4.29 15.10 -20.09
N LYS A 75 4.12 13.90 -20.66
CA LYS A 75 3.25 13.64 -21.81
C LYS A 75 2.44 12.38 -21.59
N GLY A 76 1.25 12.33 -22.17
CA GLY A 76 0.36 11.18 -22.10
C GLY A 76 -0.65 11.26 -20.95
N PRO A 77 -1.37 10.15 -20.67
CA PRO A 77 -2.40 10.11 -19.64
C PRO A 77 -1.80 10.35 -18.26
N GLN A 78 -2.56 11.04 -17.42
CA GLN A 78 -2.15 11.39 -16.06
C GLN A 78 -2.68 10.32 -15.09
N PRO A 79 -1.88 9.87 -14.10
CA PRO A 79 -2.35 8.92 -13.10
C PRO A 79 -3.41 9.57 -12.21
N TYR A 80 -4.40 8.80 -11.79
CA TYR A 80 -5.39 9.24 -10.82
C TYR A 80 -5.98 8.07 -10.03
N SER A 81 -6.54 8.37 -8.87
CA SER A 81 -7.32 7.43 -8.07
C SER A 81 -8.27 8.21 -7.14
N THR A 82 -9.00 7.50 -6.28
CA THR A 82 -9.84 8.08 -5.23
C THR A 82 -9.52 7.43 -3.89
N ALA A 83 -9.79 8.11 -2.77
CA ALA A 83 -9.57 7.52 -1.44
C ALA A 83 -10.34 6.20 -1.26
N ALA A 84 -11.57 6.14 -1.81
CA ALA A 84 -12.42 4.95 -1.80
C ALA A 84 -11.84 3.77 -2.60
N ASP A 85 -11.08 4.04 -3.66
CA ASP A 85 -10.42 2.98 -4.44
C ASP A 85 -9.11 2.54 -3.78
N VAL A 86 -8.28 3.50 -3.38
CA VAL A 86 -6.99 3.19 -2.74
C VAL A 86 -7.21 2.42 -1.43
N VAL A 87 -8.26 2.70 -0.65
CA VAL A 87 -8.52 1.93 0.58
C VAL A 87 -8.85 0.46 0.29
N LYS A 88 -9.45 0.14 -0.86
CA LYS A 88 -9.65 -1.27 -1.29
C LYS A 88 -8.32 -1.94 -1.60
N LEU A 89 -7.41 -1.23 -2.28
CA LEU A 89 -6.06 -1.73 -2.55
C LEU A 89 -5.26 -1.93 -1.25
N VAL A 90 -5.37 -1.00 -0.31
CA VAL A 90 -4.75 -1.11 1.01
C VAL A 90 -5.29 -2.32 1.76
N ALA A 91 -6.60 -2.50 1.83
CA ALA A 91 -7.22 -3.64 2.50
C ALA A 91 -6.78 -4.98 1.87
N TYR A 92 -6.72 -5.04 0.53
CA TYR A 92 -6.20 -6.20 -0.20
C TYR A 92 -4.73 -6.49 0.15
N ALA A 93 -3.86 -5.49 0.06
CA ALA A 93 -2.42 -5.65 0.29
C ALA A 93 -2.11 -5.96 1.77
N MET A 94 -2.80 -5.31 2.71
CA MET A 94 -2.64 -5.54 4.14
C MET A 94 -3.17 -6.90 4.60
N ASN A 95 -3.86 -7.66 3.75
CA ASN A 95 -4.17 -9.06 4.04
C ASN A 95 -2.95 -9.98 3.88
N ASP A 96 -1.94 -9.58 3.09
CA ASP A 96 -0.69 -10.33 2.91
C ASP A 96 0.29 -10.07 4.06
N ALA A 97 0.71 -11.14 4.75
CA ALA A 97 1.62 -11.03 5.88
C ALA A 97 3.02 -10.53 5.49
N GLY A 98 3.48 -10.86 4.28
CA GLY A 98 4.75 -10.36 3.75
C GLY A 98 4.71 -8.86 3.53
N PHE A 99 3.67 -8.35 2.89
CA PHE A 99 3.47 -6.92 2.68
C PHE A 99 3.41 -6.16 4.00
N ARG A 100 2.60 -6.62 4.97
CA ARG A 100 2.56 -6.05 6.33
C ARG A 100 3.93 -5.98 6.97
N PHE A 101 4.73 -7.04 6.83
CA PHE A 101 6.08 -7.08 7.37
C PHE A 101 7.00 -6.02 6.77
N TYR A 102 6.90 -5.73 5.46
CA TYR A 102 7.70 -4.68 4.83
C TYR A 102 7.30 -3.27 5.27
N VAL A 103 5.99 -2.96 5.30
CA VAL A 103 5.50 -1.59 5.54
C VAL A 103 5.51 -1.16 7.01
N SER A 104 5.55 -2.13 7.94
CA SER A 104 5.57 -1.88 9.38
C SER A 104 6.95 -1.49 9.94
N GLN A 105 8.01 -1.59 9.15
CA GLN A 105 9.38 -1.29 9.62
C GLN A 105 9.59 0.22 9.68
N LYS A 106 10.07 0.72 10.83
CA LYS A 106 10.47 2.14 11.00
C LYS A 106 11.79 2.46 10.30
N GLU A 107 12.75 1.54 10.41
CA GLU A 107 14.06 1.67 9.79
C GLU A 107 14.60 0.31 9.37
N ARG A 108 15.45 0.30 8.33
CA ARG A 108 16.03 -0.93 7.79
C ARG A 108 17.37 -0.64 7.15
N LYS A 109 18.41 -1.34 7.59
CA LYS A 109 19.70 -1.31 6.87
C LYS A 109 19.63 -2.22 5.65
N VAL A 110 19.93 -1.67 4.48
CA VAL A 110 20.09 -2.38 3.21
C VAL A 110 21.55 -2.39 2.79
N ALA A 111 21.94 -3.39 2.00
CA ALA A 111 23.30 -3.53 1.50
C ALA A 111 23.34 -3.56 -0.03
N PHE A 112 24.35 -2.92 -0.62
CA PHE A 112 24.55 -2.90 -2.06
C PHE A 112 26.03 -2.82 -2.42
N THR A 113 26.37 -3.26 -3.63
CA THR A 113 27.74 -3.23 -4.13
C THR A 113 27.87 -2.13 -5.16
N ARG A 114 28.87 -1.25 -5.01
CA ARG A 114 29.21 -0.19 -5.97
C ARG A 114 30.72 -0.19 -6.18
N GLY A 115 31.17 -0.32 -7.43
CA GLY A 115 32.60 -0.34 -7.77
C GLY A 115 33.38 -1.45 -7.05
N GLY A 116 32.77 -2.62 -6.84
CA GLY A 116 33.38 -3.74 -6.12
C GLY A 116 33.38 -3.63 -4.59
N GLN A 117 32.89 -2.53 -4.00
CA GLN A 117 32.79 -2.34 -2.56
C GLN A 117 31.38 -2.60 -2.05
N ASN A 118 31.26 -3.30 -0.92
CA ASN A 118 30.00 -3.50 -0.22
C ASN A 118 29.71 -2.29 0.68
N LEU A 119 28.61 -1.60 0.39
CA LEU A 119 28.11 -0.44 1.09
C LEU A 119 26.80 -0.78 1.80
N GLY A 120 26.48 0.00 2.82
CA GLY A 120 25.21 -0.10 3.54
C GLY A 120 24.53 1.25 3.66
N TYR A 121 23.20 1.26 3.60
CA TYR A 121 22.38 2.45 3.78
C TYR A 121 21.26 2.16 4.78
N LEU A 122 20.98 3.09 5.68
CA LEU A 122 19.89 2.97 6.65
C LEU A 122 18.66 3.67 6.08
N LEU A 123 17.71 2.88 5.59
CA LEU A 123 16.42 3.39 5.16
C LEU A 123 15.61 3.84 6.37
N ARG A 124 14.98 5.01 6.27
CA ARG A 124 13.99 5.50 7.26
C ARG A 124 12.62 5.59 6.62
N ASN A 125 11.62 5.01 7.28
CA ASN A 125 10.27 5.04 6.75
C ASN A 125 9.71 6.47 6.77
N THR A 126 9.18 6.89 5.63
CA THR A 126 8.54 8.19 5.43
C THR A 126 7.20 8.32 6.14
N ASN A 127 6.62 7.22 6.63
CA ASN A 127 5.46 7.25 7.52
C ASN A 127 5.89 7.48 8.98
N GLU A 128 5.88 8.74 9.39
CA GLU A 128 6.26 9.16 10.74
C GLU A 128 5.32 8.66 11.85
N LEU A 129 4.10 8.23 11.48
CA LEU A 129 3.10 7.74 12.43
C LEU A 129 3.28 6.27 12.82
N LEU A 130 4.24 5.55 12.22
CA LEU A 130 4.46 4.14 12.51
C LEU A 130 4.69 3.88 14.00
N GLY A 131 4.02 2.84 14.52
CA GLY A 131 4.09 2.44 15.92
C GLY A 131 3.35 3.37 16.88
N THR A 132 2.63 4.38 16.40
CA THR A 132 1.71 5.18 17.21
C THR A 132 0.28 4.69 17.00
N ASN A 133 -0.56 4.65 18.04
CA ASN A 133 -1.98 4.28 17.92
C ASN A 133 -2.24 2.99 17.12
N GLY A 134 -1.39 1.97 17.28
CA GLY A 134 -1.50 0.70 16.57
C GLY A 134 -1.20 0.76 15.06
N ILE A 135 -0.67 1.87 14.54
CA ILE A 135 -0.34 2.06 13.13
C ILE A 135 0.84 1.16 12.76
N ASP A 136 0.63 0.28 11.78
CA ASP A 136 1.61 -0.69 11.27
C ASP A 136 1.84 -0.57 9.75
N GLY A 137 1.42 0.55 9.15
CA GLY A 137 1.59 0.86 7.74
C GLY A 137 0.89 2.17 7.35
N VAL A 138 0.75 2.54 6.08
CA VAL A 138 1.22 1.79 4.89
C VAL A 138 2.23 2.61 4.12
N LYS A 139 1.85 3.79 3.61
CA LYS A 139 2.72 4.55 2.72
C LYS A 139 2.31 6.01 2.59
N THR A 140 3.29 6.91 2.52
CA THR A 140 3.11 8.32 2.14
C THR A 140 3.35 8.54 0.64
N GLY A 141 2.78 9.60 0.08
CA GLY A 141 3.07 10.04 -1.30
C GLY A 141 2.96 11.54 -1.43
N THR A 142 3.81 12.17 -2.24
CA THR A 142 3.77 13.62 -2.47
C THR A 142 4.19 13.94 -3.88
N THR A 143 3.36 14.69 -4.58
CA THR A 143 3.74 15.36 -5.83
C THR A 143 3.22 16.79 -5.80
N ALA A 144 3.70 17.63 -6.72
CA ALA A 144 3.23 19.01 -6.83
C ALA A 144 1.72 19.10 -7.11
N ARG A 145 1.14 18.10 -7.80
CA ARG A 145 -0.28 18.09 -8.18
C ARG A 145 -1.15 17.31 -7.21
N ALA A 146 -0.65 16.22 -6.64
CA ALA A 146 -1.40 15.39 -5.70
C ALA A 146 -1.41 15.96 -4.26
N GLY A 147 -0.48 16.87 -3.94
CA GLY A 147 -0.30 17.35 -2.57
C GLY A 147 0.20 16.25 -1.64
N GLN A 148 -0.05 16.38 -0.33
CA GLN A 148 0.35 15.36 0.63
C GLN A 148 -0.71 14.27 0.76
N CYS A 149 -0.34 13.04 0.36
CA CYS A 149 -1.17 11.86 0.48
C CYS A 149 -0.58 10.90 1.51
N ILE A 150 -1.45 10.13 2.17
CA ILE A 150 -1.06 9.02 3.04
C ILE A 150 -2.13 7.92 3.08
N ALA A 151 -1.68 6.68 3.02
CA ALA A 151 -2.46 5.51 3.38
C ALA A 151 -1.95 4.98 4.72
N LEU A 152 -2.84 4.81 5.68
CA LEU A 152 -2.53 4.28 7.00
C LEU A 152 -3.33 3.01 7.24
N SER A 153 -2.69 2.08 7.93
CA SER A 153 -3.34 0.90 8.48
C SER A 153 -2.98 0.83 9.95
N SER A 154 -4.00 0.54 10.77
CA SER A 154 -3.88 0.45 12.21
C SER A 154 -4.58 -0.80 12.68
N GLN A 155 -3.94 -1.50 13.61
CA GLN A 155 -4.49 -2.70 14.24
C GLN A 155 -4.60 -2.53 15.75
N ARG A 156 -5.55 -3.26 16.32
CA ARG A 156 -5.68 -3.50 17.76
C ARG A 156 -5.62 -5.00 18.01
N ASP A 157 -5.50 -5.37 19.28
CA ASP A 157 -5.57 -6.77 19.67
C ASP A 157 -6.86 -7.42 19.13
N PRO A 158 -6.75 -8.64 18.59
CA PRO A 158 -7.91 -9.33 18.06
C PRO A 158 -8.90 -9.62 19.19
N GLU A 159 -10.19 -9.58 18.87
CA GLU A 159 -11.21 -10.06 19.79
C GLU A 159 -11.22 -11.58 19.81
N ILE A 160 -11.13 -12.14 21.00
CA ILE A 160 -11.15 -13.59 21.22
C ILE A 160 -12.45 -13.93 21.96
N ARG A 161 -13.28 -14.76 21.35
CA ARG A 161 -14.48 -15.33 21.97
C ARG A 161 -14.34 -16.85 22.05
N LYS A 162 -14.60 -17.42 23.22
CA LYS A 162 -14.66 -18.87 23.39
C LYS A 162 -16.11 -19.30 23.58
N GLU A 163 -16.55 -20.28 22.80
CA GLU A 163 -17.86 -20.92 22.96
C GLU A 163 -17.63 -22.44 23.05
N GLY A 164 -17.73 -22.97 24.26
CA GLY A 164 -17.29 -24.34 24.56
C GLY A 164 -15.80 -24.52 24.29
N GLU A 165 -15.46 -25.51 23.46
CA GLU A 165 -14.08 -25.77 23.00
C GLU A 165 -13.66 -24.92 21.80
N THR A 166 -14.60 -24.22 21.15
CA THR A 166 -14.30 -23.44 19.94
C THR A 166 -13.81 -22.03 20.30
N THR A 167 -12.72 -21.59 19.66
CA THR A 167 -12.20 -20.23 19.79
C THR A 167 -12.40 -19.45 18.49
N TYR A 168 -13.17 -18.37 18.57
CA TYR A 168 -13.37 -17.42 17.49
C TYR A 168 -12.43 -16.23 17.66
N VAL A 169 -11.64 -15.94 16.64
CA VAL A 169 -10.72 -14.80 16.60
C VAL A 169 -11.19 -13.82 15.55
N THR A 170 -11.53 -12.60 15.97
CA THR A 170 -11.93 -11.52 15.07
C THR A 170 -10.81 -10.49 14.99
N PRO A 171 -10.10 -10.38 13.85
CA PRO A 171 -9.09 -9.34 13.65
C PRO A 171 -9.71 -7.94 13.75
N ARG A 172 -8.97 -7.00 14.35
CA ARG A 172 -9.37 -5.59 14.45
C ARG A 172 -8.39 -4.73 13.67
N ARG A 173 -8.82 -4.25 12.51
CA ARG A 173 -8.02 -3.38 11.64
C ARG A 173 -8.87 -2.26 11.07
N VAL A 174 -8.27 -1.08 10.98
CA VAL A 174 -8.84 0.10 10.34
C VAL A 174 -7.82 0.64 9.34
N ASP A 175 -8.27 0.82 8.10
CA ASP A 175 -7.50 1.42 7.03
C ASP A 175 -8.10 2.79 6.68
N ILE A 176 -7.24 3.80 6.54
CA ILE A 176 -7.66 5.13 6.09
C ILE A 176 -6.76 5.62 4.96
N VAL A 177 -7.35 6.37 4.04
CA VAL A 177 -6.63 7.02 2.94
C VAL A 177 -6.99 8.49 2.90
N ILE A 178 -5.95 9.31 2.80
CA ILE A 178 -6.03 10.76 2.68
C ILE A 178 -5.31 11.18 1.41
N LEU A 179 -5.96 12.00 0.60
CA LEU A 179 -5.41 12.55 -0.64
C LEU A 179 -5.38 14.09 -0.53
N GLY A 180 -4.27 14.70 -0.93
CA GLY A 180 -4.17 16.17 -1.05
C GLY A 180 -4.33 16.97 0.24
N ALA A 181 -3.92 16.43 1.38
CA ALA A 181 -3.93 17.19 2.64
C ALA A 181 -2.82 18.25 2.68
N ALA A 182 -3.06 19.33 3.45
CA ALA A 182 -2.00 20.29 3.80
C ALA A 182 -1.02 19.68 4.82
N ASP A 183 -1.55 18.97 5.81
CA ASP A 183 -0.81 18.17 6.78
C ASP A 183 -1.42 16.76 6.84
N ARG A 184 -0.77 15.81 6.18
CA ARG A 184 -1.26 14.44 6.10
C ARG A 184 -1.24 13.72 7.45
N PHE A 185 -0.32 14.09 8.35
CA PHE A 185 -0.09 13.34 9.58
C PHE A 185 -1.08 13.75 10.65
N SER A 186 -1.30 15.05 10.85
CA SER A 186 -2.32 15.55 11.77
C SER A 186 -3.72 15.09 11.36
N VAL A 187 -4.06 15.19 10.06
CA VAL A 187 -5.34 14.68 9.54
C VAL A 187 -5.43 13.17 9.70
N GLY A 188 -4.33 12.44 9.44
CA GLY A 188 -4.20 11.00 9.64
C GLY A 188 -4.56 10.55 11.04
N GLN A 189 -3.96 11.17 12.06
CA GLN A 189 -4.23 10.83 13.46
C GLN A 189 -5.69 11.13 13.86
N GLN A 190 -6.25 12.27 13.44
CA GLN A 190 -7.63 12.65 13.76
C GLN A 190 -8.65 11.70 13.12
N LEU A 191 -8.49 11.40 11.83
CA LEU A 191 -9.38 10.48 11.11
C LEU A 191 -9.28 9.07 11.66
N LEU A 192 -8.08 8.61 12.01
CA LEU A 192 -7.90 7.28 12.59
C LEU A 192 -8.59 7.18 13.96
N GLY A 193 -8.48 8.20 14.80
CA GLY A 193 -9.19 8.27 16.07
C GLY A 193 -10.71 8.15 15.88
N ARG A 194 -11.26 8.94 14.96
CA ARG A 194 -12.69 8.89 14.61
C ARG A 194 -13.11 7.52 14.06
N ALA A 195 -12.29 6.93 13.18
CA ALA A 195 -12.58 5.63 12.57
C ALA A 195 -12.63 4.52 13.63
N TRP A 196 -11.72 4.54 14.61
CA TRP A 196 -11.79 3.62 15.74
C TRP A 196 -13.03 3.84 16.62
N SER A 197 -13.44 5.09 16.88
CA SER A 197 -14.69 5.35 17.60
C SER A 197 -15.92 4.80 16.86
N LEU A 198 -15.95 4.93 15.52
CA LEU A 198 -17.00 4.35 14.69
C LEU A 198 -16.96 2.81 14.70
N TYR A 199 -15.76 2.22 14.63
CA TYR A 199 -15.57 0.78 14.76
C TYR A 199 -16.14 0.29 16.10
N ASP A 200 -15.81 0.95 17.20
CA ASP A 200 -16.23 0.55 18.54
C ASP A 200 -17.76 0.67 18.71
N GLN A 201 -18.39 1.70 18.12
CA GLN A 201 -19.85 1.82 18.06
C GLN A 201 -20.50 0.70 17.23
N TRP A 202 -19.96 0.41 16.04
CA TRP A 202 -20.43 -0.68 15.18
C TRP A 202 -20.29 -2.04 15.87
N ALA A 203 -19.17 -2.29 16.55
CA ALA A 203 -18.93 -3.50 17.32
C ALA A 203 -19.91 -3.64 18.49
N ALA A 204 -20.16 -2.55 19.24
CA ALA A 204 -21.13 -2.52 20.34
C ALA A 204 -22.58 -2.73 19.87
N ALA A 205 -22.92 -2.31 18.65
CA ALA A 205 -24.21 -2.54 18.03
C ALA A 205 -24.41 -4.00 17.52
N GLY A 206 -23.48 -4.90 17.80
CA GLY A 206 -23.55 -6.31 17.37
C GLY A 206 -23.05 -6.56 15.95
N ARG A 207 -22.26 -5.63 15.37
CA ARG A 207 -21.67 -5.74 14.03
C ARG A 207 -22.71 -5.96 12.93
N PRO A 208 -23.75 -5.11 12.83
CA PRO A 208 -24.73 -5.25 11.78
C PRO A 208 -24.04 -5.21 10.41
N ALA A 209 -24.30 -6.22 9.58
CA ALA A 209 -23.87 -6.20 8.20
C ALA A 209 -24.67 -5.13 7.44
N GLN A 210 -24.00 -4.32 6.62
CA GLN A 210 -24.72 -3.53 5.64
C GLN A 210 -25.26 -4.48 4.59
N THR A 211 -26.58 -4.60 4.48
CA THR A 211 -27.24 -5.24 3.34
C THR A 211 -26.96 -4.38 2.11
N SER A 212 -25.96 -4.79 1.34
CA SER A 212 -25.68 -4.23 0.02
C SER A 212 -26.94 -4.37 -0.85
N LYS A 213 -27.66 -3.29 -1.09
CA LYS A 213 -28.51 -3.19 -2.29
C LYS A 213 -27.56 -2.99 -3.46
N HIS A 214 -27.43 -4.03 -4.28
CA HIS A 214 -26.73 -4.02 -5.56
C HIS A 214 -27.29 -2.93 -6.48
#